data_AF-A0A7C1Z7E9-F1
#
_entry.id   AF-A0A7C1Z7E9-F1
#
_cell.length_a   1.000
_cell.length_b   1.000
_cell.length_c   1.000
_cell.angle_alpha   90.00
_cell.angle_beta   90.00
_cell.angle_gamma   90.00
#
_symmetry.space_group_name_H-M   'P 1'
#
loop_
_entity.id
_entity.type
_entity.pdbx_description
1 polymer ?
#
loop_
_entity_poly.entity_id
_entity_poly.type
_entity_poly.pdbx_seq_one_letter_code
_entity_poly.pdbx_strand_id
1 'polypeptide(L)'
;METLIADYLSERAQARSATGAMRHVYQSRAKDLEKYLETFKYLPHQRGLYVIINGETVGFDVLSLEKAYQALHPKLVKSYAMDAILEDKQKSKISSSGKTKAFIEKARRCQEKKYKSVGQGTDHRFEGKAILGSALLYRKKIIHIAFFKAAESSKTGRMSSYSRRRDFRI
;
A
#
# COMPACT_ATOMS: atom_id res chain seq x y z
N MET A 1 6.92 -4.52 -36.95
CA MET A 1 6.45 -3.26 -36.33
C MET A 1 4.99 -3.37 -35.88
N GLU A 2 4.13 -4.06 -36.65
CA GLU A 2 2.70 -4.28 -36.31
C GLU A 2 2.46 -5.11 -35.04
N THR A 3 3.28 -6.13 -34.77
CA THR A 3 3.14 -6.99 -33.57
C THR A 3 3.34 -6.21 -32.26
N LEU A 4 4.30 -5.28 -32.22
CA LEU A 4 4.56 -4.42 -31.06
C LEU A 4 3.41 -3.45 -30.76
N ILE A 5 2.68 -3.02 -31.80
CA ILE A 5 1.52 -2.12 -31.66
C ILE A 5 0.30 -2.90 -31.15
N ALA A 6 0.10 -4.12 -31.64
CA ALA A 6 -0.98 -5.01 -31.17
C ALA A 6 -0.82 -5.37 -29.68
N ASP A 7 0.40 -5.71 -29.27
CA ASP A 7 0.70 -6.02 -27.87
C ASP A 7 0.49 -4.81 -26.95
N TYR A 8 0.94 -3.62 -27.38
CA TYR A 8 0.73 -2.37 -26.64
C TYR A 8 -0.76 -2.00 -26.47
N LEU A 9 -1.57 -2.19 -27.51
CA LEU A 9 -3.01 -1.94 -27.46
C LEU A 9 -3.73 -2.96 -26.58
N SER A 10 -3.32 -4.23 -26.63
CA SER A 10 -3.83 -5.31 -25.78
C SER A 10 -3.55 -5.04 -24.30
N GLU A 11 -2.31 -4.68 -23.94
CA GLU A 11 -1.92 -4.32 -22.57
C GLU A 11 -2.74 -3.12 -22.05
N ARG A 12 -2.96 -2.10 -22.88
CA ARG A 12 -3.79 -0.94 -22.51
C ARG A 12 -5.26 -1.28 -22.34
N ALA A 13 -5.82 -2.14 -23.20
CA ALA A 13 -7.19 -2.60 -23.08
C ALA A 13 -7.39 -3.43 -21.80
N GLN A 14 -6.46 -4.32 -21.49
CA GLN A 14 -6.45 -5.09 -20.24
C GLN A 14 -6.33 -4.19 -19.02
N ALA A 15 -5.42 -3.21 -19.03
CA ALA A 15 -5.29 -2.24 -17.94
C ALA A 15 -6.59 -1.44 -17.72
N ARG A 16 -7.25 -0.98 -18.80
CA ARG A 16 -8.55 -0.30 -18.72
C ARG A 16 -9.65 -1.20 -18.17
N SER A 17 -9.70 -2.46 -18.58
CA SER A 17 -10.68 -3.42 -18.05
C SER A 17 -10.47 -3.68 -16.55
N ALA A 18 -9.21 -3.79 -16.11
CA ALA A 18 -8.83 -3.95 -14.72
C ALA A 18 -9.09 -2.69 -13.87
N THR A 19 -8.95 -1.47 -14.44
CA THR A 19 -9.36 -0.25 -13.73
C THR A 19 -10.87 -0.10 -13.66
N GLY A 20 -11.60 -0.46 -14.71
CA GLY A 20 -13.06 -0.50 -14.75
C GLY A 20 -13.63 -1.47 -13.71
N ALA A 21 -13.13 -2.69 -13.66
CA ALA A 21 -13.51 -3.69 -12.66
C ALA A 21 -13.23 -3.18 -11.23
N MET A 22 -12.07 -2.57 -11.00
CA MET A 22 -11.73 -2.01 -9.68
C MET A 22 -12.60 -0.83 -9.27
N ARG A 23 -12.98 0.02 -10.21
CA ARG A 23 -13.94 1.09 -9.94
C ARG A 23 -15.28 0.51 -9.51
N HIS A 24 -15.72 -0.56 -10.16
CA HIS A 24 -16.96 -1.25 -9.82
C HIS A 24 -16.93 -1.86 -8.41
N VAL A 25 -15.84 -2.56 -8.05
CA VAL A 25 -15.63 -3.11 -6.69
C VAL A 25 -15.60 -1.99 -5.65
N TYR A 26 -14.94 -0.88 -5.96
CA TYR A 26 -14.88 0.26 -5.06
C TYR A 26 -16.27 0.90 -4.84
N GLN A 27 -17.04 1.06 -5.90
CA GLN A 27 -18.40 1.59 -5.85
C GLN A 27 -19.35 0.65 -5.10
N SER A 28 -19.26 -0.67 -5.31
CA SER A 28 -20.12 -1.64 -4.62
C SER A 28 -19.86 -1.73 -3.12
N ARG A 29 -18.66 -1.32 -2.67
CA ARG A 29 -18.26 -1.29 -1.25
C ARG A 29 -18.24 0.10 -0.62
N ALA A 30 -18.77 1.13 -1.29
CA ALA A 30 -18.66 2.52 -0.84
C ALA A 30 -19.20 2.74 0.58
N LYS A 31 -20.38 2.19 0.89
CA LYS A 31 -20.99 2.28 2.23
C LYS A 31 -20.15 1.62 3.32
N ASP A 32 -19.51 0.49 3.02
CA ASP A 32 -18.65 -0.19 3.99
C ASP A 32 -17.37 0.63 4.23
N LEU A 33 -16.78 1.18 3.18
CA LEU A 33 -15.61 2.07 3.29
C LEU A 33 -15.90 3.36 4.08
N GLU A 34 -17.13 3.89 4.01
CA GLU A 34 -17.56 5.03 4.82
C GLU A 34 -17.57 4.70 6.32
N LYS A 35 -18.07 3.51 6.71
CA LYS A 35 -18.03 3.06 8.12
C LYS A 35 -16.59 2.99 8.66
N TYR A 36 -15.63 2.56 7.83
CA TYR A 36 -14.22 2.58 8.22
C TYR A 36 -13.69 4.00 8.44
N LEU A 37 -14.08 4.98 7.60
CA LEU A 37 -13.67 6.37 7.80
C LEU A 37 -14.29 7.01 9.04
N GLU A 38 -15.54 6.65 9.36
CA GLU A 38 -16.21 7.12 10.57
C GLU A 38 -15.56 6.54 11.84
N THR A 39 -15.09 5.30 11.77
CA THR A 39 -14.43 4.61 12.89
C THR A 39 -12.99 5.07 13.07
N PHE A 40 -12.20 5.06 11.99
CA PHE A 40 -10.79 5.42 11.98
C PHE A 40 -10.64 6.88 11.58
N LYS A 41 -10.97 7.78 12.50
CA LYS A 41 -10.81 9.23 12.29
C LYS A 41 -9.34 9.63 12.41
N TYR A 42 -8.99 10.71 11.71
CA TYR A 42 -7.72 11.38 11.90
C TYR A 42 -7.58 11.88 13.34
N LEU A 43 -6.41 11.67 13.95
CA LEU A 43 -6.07 12.19 15.28
C LEU A 43 -5.10 13.37 15.17
N PRO A 44 -5.19 14.39 16.06
CA PRO A 44 -4.22 15.49 16.09
C PRO A 44 -2.77 14.98 16.13
N HIS A 45 -1.89 15.59 15.34
CA HIS A 45 -0.48 15.22 15.24
C HIS A 45 -0.19 13.85 14.63
N GLN A 46 -1.20 13.16 14.10
CA GLN A 46 -1.01 11.88 13.44
C GLN A 46 -0.20 12.04 12.14
N ARG A 47 0.81 11.19 11.98
CA ARG A 47 1.70 11.19 10.81
C ARG A 47 1.70 9.88 10.04
N GLY A 48 0.94 8.91 10.50
CA GLY A 48 0.96 7.58 9.93
C GLY A 48 -0.09 6.67 10.54
N LEU A 49 -0.11 5.46 10.01
CA LEU A 49 -0.93 4.37 10.49
C LEU A 49 -0.17 3.05 10.35
N TYR A 50 -0.45 2.15 11.28
CA TYR A 50 0.04 0.78 11.26
C TYR A 50 -1.18 -0.12 11.26
N VAL A 51 -1.25 -1.05 10.32
CA VAL A 51 -2.47 -1.79 10.03
C VAL A 51 -2.29 -3.26 10.34
N ILE A 52 -3.27 -3.77 11.07
CA ILE A 52 -3.42 -5.17 11.41
C ILE A 52 -4.81 -5.60 10.96
N ILE A 53 -4.88 -6.65 10.15
CA ILE A 53 -6.12 -7.25 9.68
C ILE A 53 -6.10 -8.70 10.16
N ASN A 54 -7.18 -9.17 10.79
CA ASN A 54 -7.31 -10.56 11.28
C ASN A 54 -6.14 -11.04 12.17
N GLY A 55 -5.58 -10.14 12.99
CA GLY A 55 -4.47 -10.45 13.89
C GLY A 55 -3.09 -10.55 13.22
N GLU A 56 -2.99 -10.16 11.95
CA GLU A 56 -1.74 -10.12 11.19
C GLU A 56 -1.40 -8.70 10.72
N THR A 57 -0.13 -8.32 10.85
CA THR A 57 0.36 -7.08 10.24
C THR A 57 0.25 -7.17 8.72
N VAL A 58 -0.41 -6.17 8.12
CA VAL A 58 -0.48 -6.02 6.66
C VAL A 58 0.44 -4.91 6.15
N GLY A 59 0.67 -3.86 6.93
CA GLY A 59 1.60 -2.80 6.55
C GLY A 59 1.50 -1.55 7.42
N PHE A 60 2.27 -0.53 7.03
CA PHE A 60 2.21 0.80 7.62
C PHE A 60 2.62 1.86 6.60
N ASP A 61 2.14 3.08 6.83
CA ASP A 61 2.50 4.29 6.09
C ASP A 61 2.83 5.41 7.09
N VAL A 62 3.92 6.15 6.86
CA VAL A 62 4.32 7.31 7.65
C VAL A 62 4.75 8.44 6.72
N LEU A 63 4.25 9.65 6.97
CA LEU A 63 4.63 10.88 6.30
C LEU A 63 5.35 11.83 7.25
N SER A 64 6.23 12.68 6.72
CA SER A 64 6.96 13.67 7.52
C SER A 64 6.06 14.76 8.10
N LEU A 65 5.06 15.19 7.34
CA LEU A 65 4.19 16.31 7.67
C LEU A 65 2.81 15.83 8.09
N GLU A 66 2.36 16.32 9.24
CA GLU A 66 1.00 16.10 9.76
C GLU A 66 -0.07 16.49 8.73
N LYS A 67 0.01 17.71 8.17
CA LYS A 67 -0.94 18.19 7.15
C LYS A 67 -1.02 17.29 5.92
N ALA A 68 0.12 16.72 5.50
CA ALA A 68 0.16 15.80 4.37
C ALA A 68 -0.52 14.47 4.71
N TYR A 69 -0.28 13.94 5.92
CA TYR A 69 -0.98 12.76 6.40
C TYR A 69 -2.48 13.03 6.56
N GLN A 70 -2.89 14.14 7.15
CA GLN A 70 -4.30 14.51 7.30
C GLN A 70 -5.03 14.51 5.94
N ALA A 71 -4.42 15.08 4.90
CA ALA A 71 -4.99 15.09 3.55
C ALA A 71 -5.06 13.68 2.90
N LEU A 72 -4.10 12.80 3.22
CA LEU A 72 -4.04 11.44 2.68
C LEU A 72 -4.77 10.41 3.52
N HIS A 73 -5.08 10.71 4.78
CA HIS A 73 -5.64 9.79 5.75
C HIS A 73 -6.89 9.07 5.23
N PRO A 74 -7.90 9.75 4.64
CA PRO A 74 -9.06 9.05 4.09
C PRO A 74 -8.71 8.07 2.97
N LYS A 75 -7.72 8.41 2.12
CA LYS A 75 -7.28 7.53 1.03
C LYS A 75 -6.54 6.30 1.57
N LEU A 76 -5.69 6.49 2.57
CA LEU A 76 -4.94 5.39 3.20
C LEU A 76 -5.88 4.44 3.94
N VAL A 77 -6.79 4.97 4.77
CA VAL A 77 -7.79 4.15 5.48
C VAL A 77 -8.63 3.35 4.48
N LYS A 78 -9.15 3.98 3.43
CA LYS A 78 -9.93 3.30 2.38
C LYS A 78 -9.13 2.23 1.65
N SER A 79 -7.84 2.45 1.40
CA SER A 79 -6.95 1.47 0.77
C SER A 79 -6.83 0.20 1.60
N TYR A 80 -6.57 0.32 2.91
CA TYR A 80 -6.45 -0.82 3.81
C TYR A 80 -7.81 -1.46 4.15
N ALA A 81 -8.87 -0.66 4.27
CA ALA A 81 -10.22 -1.16 4.48
C ALA A 81 -10.70 -2.02 3.31
N MET A 82 -10.34 -1.67 2.08
CA MET A 82 -10.64 -2.50 0.91
C MET A 82 -10.02 -3.90 1.05
N ASP A 83 -8.78 -4.02 1.51
CA ASP A 83 -8.17 -5.33 1.77
C ASP A 83 -8.92 -6.10 2.85
N ALA A 84 -9.29 -5.43 3.94
CA ALA A 84 -10.04 -6.05 5.03
C ALA A 84 -11.40 -6.59 4.55
N ILE A 85 -12.09 -5.87 3.67
CA ILE A 85 -13.38 -6.27 3.11
C ILE A 85 -13.22 -7.45 2.13
N LEU A 86 -12.11 -7.54 1.42
CA LEU A 86 -11.84 -8.60 0.45
C LEU A 86 -11.22 -9.86 1.07
N GLU A 87 -10.77 -9.82 2.31
CA GLU A 87 -10.27 -10.99 3.03
C GLU A 87 -11.41 -11.86 3.59
N ASP A 88 -11.61 -13.03 2.99
CA ASP A 88 -12.65 -14.02 3.34
C ASP A 88 -12.34 -14.85 4.60
N LYS A 89 -11.40 -14.41 5.45
CA LYS A 89 -10.91 -15.20 6.59
C LYS A 89 -11.31 -14.57 7.92
N GLN A 90 -12.25 -15.18 8.63
CA GLN A 90 -12.37 -14.96 10.06
C GLN A 90 -11.28 -15.73 10.80
N LYS A 91 -10.21 -15.03 11.20
CA LYS A 91 -9.35 -15.49 12.29
C LYS A 91 -9.18 -14.35 13.28
N SER A 92 -9.57 -14.59 14.53
CA SER A 92 -9.29 -13.68 15.64
C SER A 92 -8.42 -14.39 16.70
N LYS A 93 -7.23 -13.83 16.90
CA LYS A 93 -6.69 -13.50 18.22
C LYS A 93 -6.02 -12.13 18.03
N ILE A 94 -6.27 -11.22 18.97
CA ILE A 94 -5.66 -9.88 18.97
C ILE A 94 -4.14 -10.03 18.78
N SER A 95 -3.58 -9.32 17.80
CA SER A 95 -2.15 -9.36 17.53
C SER A 95 -1.38 -8.90 18.76
N SER A 96 -0.44 -9.73 19.25
CA SER A 96 0.42 -9.34 20.36
C SER A 96 1.40 -8.26 19.93
N SER A 97 1.77 -7.37 20.85
CA SER A 97 2.78 -6.32 20.65
C SER A 97 4.13 -6.85 20.13
N GLY A 98 4.45 -8.12 20.41
CA GLY A 98 5.62 -8.83 19.89
C GLY A 98 5.62 -8.99 18.36
N LYS A 99 4.45 -9.24 17.74
CA LYS A 99 4.34 -9.36 16.27
C LYS A 99 4.61 -8.02 15.58
N THR A 100 4.14 -6.92 16.18
CA THR A 100 4.38 -5.55 15.68
C THR A 100 5.87 -5.23 15.64
N LYS A 101 6.58 -5.45 16.76
CA LYS A 101 8.04 -5.22 16.84
C LYS A 101 8.80 -6.08 15.84
N ALA A 102 8.42 -7.35 15.68
CA ALA A 102 9.06 -8.25 14.73
C ALA A 102 8.92 -7.76 13.27
N PHE A 103 7.77 -7.18 12.90
CA PHE A 103 7.58 -6.62 11.55
C PHE A 103 8.47 -5.38 11.31
N ILE A 104 8.58 -4.50 12.30
CA ILE A 104 9.46 -3.33 12.21
C ILE A 104 10.93 -3.76 12.08
N GLU A 105 11.36 -4.77 12.84
CA GLU A 105 12.73 -5.31 12.69
C GLU A 105 12.96 -5.95 11.33
N LYS A 106 11.95 -6.61 10.73
CA LYS A 106 12.04 -7.08 9.35
C LYS A 106 12.21 -5.92 8.37
N ALA A 107 11.45 -4.83 8.54
CA ALA A 107 11.56 -3.63 7.70
C ALA A 107 12.98 -3.03 7.77
N ARG A 108 13.57 -2.97 8.97
CA ARG A 108 14.93 -2.46 9.21
C ARG A 108 16.03 -3.29 8.53
N ARG A 109 15.79 -4.59 8.30
CA ARG A 109 16.75 -5.53 7.72
C ARG A 109 16.56 -5.75 6.21
N CYS A 110 15.62 -5.05 5.58
CA CYS A 110 15.38 -5.19 4.15
C CYS A 110 16.59 -4.71 3.33
N GLN A 111 16.81 -5.36 2.19
CA GLN A 111 17.77 -4.85 1.22
C GLN A 111 17.20 -3.58 0.58
N GLU A 112 18.06 -2.58 0.40
CA GLU A 112 17.68 -1.26 -0.11
C GLU A 112 18.28 -1.02 -1.49
N LYS A 113 17.44 -0.60 -2.45
CA LYS A 113 17.87 -0.08 -3.75
C LYS A 113 17.44 1.38 -3.89
N LYS A 114 18.32 2.23 -4.41
CA LYS A 114 18.10 3.67 -4.52
C LYS A 114 18.02 4.08 -5.99
N TYR A 115 17.08 4.95 -6.29
CA TYR A 115 16.82 5.46 -7.63
C TYR A 115 16.63 6.97 -7.55
N LYS A 116 17.14 7.69 -8.53
CA LYS A 116 16.81 9.11 -8.68
C LYS A 116 15.31 9.21 -8.97
N SER A 117 14.60 10.06 -8.24
CA SER A 117 13.17 10.26 -8.50
C SER A 117 12.98 11.05 -9.79
N VAL A 118 11.83 10.86 -10.46
CA VAL A 118 11.40 11.72 -11.58
C VAL A 118 11.21 13.16 -11.10
N GLY A 119 10.75 13.32 -9.86
CA GLY A 119 10.67 14.60 -9.17
C GLY A 119 11.90 14.90 -8.31
N GLN A 120 11.68 15.66 -7.24
CA GLN A 120 12.73 15.96 -6.28
C GLN A 120 12.96 14.79 -5.33
N GLY A 121 14.23 14.48 -5.06
CA GLY A 121 14.63 13.48 -4.08
C GLY A 121 15.09 12.15 -4.66
N THR A 122 15.01 11.12 -3.83
CA THR A 122 15.52 9.78 -4.12
C THR A 122 14.48 8.78 -3.66
N ASP A 123 14.12 7.88 -4.57
CA ASP A 123 13.23 6.76 -4.30
C ASP A 123 14.05 5.58 -3.77
N HIS A 124 13.72 5.14 -2.56
CA HIS A 124 14.29 3.98 -1.91
C HIS A 124 13.27 2.84 -2.02
N ARG A 125 13.70 1.68 -2.49
CA ARG A 125 12.90 0.47 -2.59
C ARG A 125 13.50 -0.59 -1.69
N PHE A 126 12.65 -1.18 -0.85
CA PHE A 126 13.04 -2.18 0.14
C PHE A 126 12.45 -3.53 -0.24
N GLU A 127 13.30 -4.56 -0.26
CA GLU A 127 12.90 -5.93 -0.55
C GLU A 127 13.46 -6.90 0.49
N GLY A 128 12.57 -7.71 1.05
CA GLY A 128 12.88 -8.78 1.99
C GLY A 128 11.97 -9.98 1.77
N LYS A 129 12.30 -11.12 2.39
CA LYS A 129 11.66 -12.42 2.13
C LYS A 129 10.11 -12.42 2.20
N ALA A 130 9.53 -11.60 3.06
CA ALA A 130 8.07 -11.52 3.26
C ALA A 130 7.60 -10.08 3.50
N ILE A 131 8.39 -9.10 3.05
CA ILE A 131 8.13 -7.69 3.30
C ILE A 131 8.69 -6.88 2.14
N LEU A 132 7.94 -5.89 1.73
CA LEU A 132 8.36 -4.93 0.72
C LEU A 132 8.10 -3.53 1.26
N GLY A 133 8.89 -2.57 0.80
CA GLY A 133 8.71 -1.19 1.22
C GLY A 133 9.21 -0.20 0.20
N SER A 134 8.86 1.05 0.45
CA SER A 134 9.41 2.18 -0.29
C SER A 134 9.56 3.39 0.62
N ALA A 135 10.52 4.24 0.34
CA ALA A 135 10.61 5.56 0.93
C ALA A 135 10.97 6.60 -0.12
N LEU A 136 10.41 7.80 -0.02
CA LEU A 136 10.87 8.97 -0.76
C LEU A 136 11.68 9.85 0.19
N LEU A 137 12.94 10.11 -0.15
CA LEU A 137 13.82 10.99 0.63
C LEU A 137 14.10 12.28 -0.14
N TYR A 138 14.02 13.42 0.54
CA TYR A 138 14.45 14.71 0.01
C TYR A 138 15.29 15.43 1.05
N ARG A 139 16.48 15.92 0.65
CA ARG A 139 17.45 16.59 1.54
C ARG A 139 17.71 15.82 2.86
N LYS A 140 17.95 14.50 2.74
CA LYS A 140 18.18 13.57 3.87
C LYS A 140 16.99 13.43 4.86
N LYS A 141 15.80 13.92 4.50
CA LYS A 141 14.57 13.73 5.27
C LYS A 141 13.66 12.74 4.55
N ILE A 142 13.10 11.78 5.30
CA ILE A 142 12.07 10.87 4.79
C ILE A 142 10.79 11.70 4.63
N ILE A 143 10.24 11.74 3.41
CA ILE A 143 8.99 12.44 3.09
C ILE A 143 7.80 11.51 3.29
N HIS A 144 7.90 10.29 2.79
CA HIS A 144 6.92 9.23 2.94
C HIS A 144 7.67 7.90 2.99
N ILE A 145 7.29 7.02 3.90
CA ILE A 145 7.76 5.64 3.98
C ILE A 145 6.57 4.72 4.15
N ALA A 146 6.60 3.60 3.45
CA ALA A 146 5.55 2.61 3.51
C ALA A 146 6.14 1.20 3.41
N PHE A 147 5.64 0.30 4.24
CA PHE A 147 6.02 -1.11 4.21
C PHE A 147 4.79 -2.00 4.28
N PHE A 148 4.86 -3.13 3.60
CA PHE A 148 3.74 -4.04 3.42
C PHE A 148 4.23 -5.48 3.54
N LYS A 149 3.40 -6.34 4.11
CA LYS A 149 3.64 -7.78 4.08
C LYS A 149 3.54 -8.26 2.63
N ALA A 150 4.58 -8.95 2.15
CA ALA A 150 4.54 -9.55 0.82
C ALA A 150 3.66 -10.81 0.85
N ALA A 151 2.78 -10.98 -0.13
CA ALA A 151 2.07 -12.24 -0.31
C ALA A 151 3.02 -13.31 -0.86
N GLU A 152 2.93 -14.55 -0.36
CA GLU A 152 3.79 -15.67 -0.79
C GLU A 152 3.55 -16.14 -2.25
N SER A 153 2.56 -15.56 -2.96
CA SER A 153 2.23 -15.87 -4.36
C SER A 153 2.26 -14.64 -5.27
N SER A 154 3.43 -14.05 -5.45
CA SER A 154 3.68 -13.06 -6.51
C SER A 154 3.80 -13.70 -7.91
N LYS A 155 2.87 -14.59 -8.27
CA LYS A 155 2.71 -15.10 -9.65
C LYS A 155 1.27 -15.12 -10.19
N THR A 156 0.27 -14.75 -9.40
CA THR A 156 -1.13 -14.66 -9.91
C THR A 156 -1.89 -13.50 -9.27
N GLY A 157 -2.05 -12.42 -10.02
CA GLY A 157 -3.35 -11.77 -10.23
C GLY A 157 -4.19 -11.26 -9.05
N ARG A 158 -3.69 -11.16 -7.80
CA ARG A 158 -4.40 -10.44 -6.72
C ARG A 158 -4.21 -8.94 -6.90
N MET A 159 -4.89 -8.40 -7.89
CA MET A 159 -4.95 -6.98 -8.23
C MET A 159 -5.80 -6.24 -7.20
N SER A 160 -5.16 -5.44 -6.32
CA SER A 160 -5.43 -3.98 -6.27
C SER A 160 -4.84 -3.18 -5.12
N SER A 161 -4.31 -3.73 -4.03
CA SER A 161 -3.94 -2.88 -2.88
C SER A 161 -2.46 -2.56 -2.71
N TYR A 162 -1.55 -3.33 -3.30
CA TYR A 162 -0.10 -3.06 -3.19
C TYR A 162 0.55 -2.74 -4.55
N SER A 163 0.14 -3.42 -5.63
CA SER A 163 0.77 -3.29 -6.97
C SER A 163 0.65 -1.88 -7.55
N ARG A 164 -0.48 -1.17 -7.39
CA ARG A 164 -0.62 0.17 -8.01
C ARG A 164 0.26 1.23 -7.35
N ARG A 165 0.59 1.12 -6.05
CA ARG A 165 1.59 2.02 -5.43
C ARG A 165 3.01 1.76 -5.95
N ARG A 166 3.27 0.54 -6.45
CA ARG A 166 4.51 0.17 -7.15
C ARG A 166 4.56 0.78 -8.55
N ASP A 167 3.42 0.82 -9.25
CA ASP A 167 3.35 1.17 -10.66
C ASP A 167 3.18 2.69 -10.93
N PHE A 168 2.74 3.49 -9.95
CA PHE A 168 2.72 4.97 -10.06
C PHE A 168 4.09 5.65 -9.86
N ARG A 169 5.20 4.90 -9.90
CA ARG A 169 6.57 5.42 -9.70
C ARG A 169 7.56 4.91 -10.75
N ILE A 170 7.07 4.66 -11.97
CA ILE A 170 7.88 4.50 -13.19
C ILE A 170 8.02 5.88 -13.84
#